data_AF-A0A166B3C7-F1
#
_entry.id   AF-A0A166B3C7-F1
#
_cell.length_a   1.000
_cell.length_b   1.000
_cell.length_c   1.000
_cell.angle_alpha   90.00
_cell.angle_beta   90.00
_cell.angle_gamma   90.00
#
_symmetry.space_group_name_H-M   'P 1'
#
loop_
_entity.id
_entity.type
_entity.pdbx_description
1 polymer ?
#
loop_
_entity_poly.entity_id
_entity_poly.type
_entity_poly.pdbx_seq_one_letter_code
_entity_poly.pdbx_strand_id
1 'polypeptide(L)'
;MTEGSLCTLSKQEAMMQALHRDGESSLSLVGPKPMELSTAPHAGSHASSGSDDGTAKLWDLRQRGAIQTFQDKYQITAVDFSDASDKIYLGGIDNNINVWDLRRNVLNKF
;
A
#
# COMPACT_ATOMS: atom_id res chain seq x y z
N MET A 1 3.16 -7.27 -31.19
CA MET A 1 2.58 -8.63 -31.10
C MET A 1 3.54 -9.37 -30.19
N THR A 2 3.31 -9.58 -28.90
CA THR A 2 2.15 -9.98 -28.07
C THR A 2 2.50 -9.42 -26.66
N GLU A 3 1.67 -8.88 -25.78
CA GLU A 3 0.37 -9.25 -25.21
C GLU A 3 -0.20 -7.94 -24.59
N GLY A 4 -1.47 -7.58 -24.64
CA GLY A 4 -2.65 -8.43 -24.63
C GLY A 4 -3.22 -8.66 -23.24
N SER A 5 -3.14 -7.72 -22.29
CA SER A 5 -4.06 -7.57 -21.13
C SER A 5 -3.56 -6.53 -20.13
N LEU A 6 -4.01 -5.27 -20.24
CA LEU A 6 -3.89 -4.29 -19.14
C LEU A 6 -5.27 -3.81 -18.65
N CYS A 7 -6.37 -4.40 -19.12
CA CYS A 7 -7.71 -3.82 -18.93
C CYS A 7 -8.49 -4.24 -17.67
N THR A 8 -7.95 -5.10 -16.80
CA THR A 8 -8.64 -5.48 -15.54
C THR A 8 -7.67 -5.67 -14.39
N LEU A 9 -6.71 -4.76 -14.24
CA LEU A 9 -5.94 -4.68 -13.00
C LEU A 9 -6.50 -3.51 -12.21
N SER A 10 -6.85 -3.76 -10.95
CA SER A 10 -7.16 -2.67 -10.03
C SER A 10 -5.98 -1.69 -10.00
N LYS A 11 -6.28 -0.40 -9.77
CA LYS A 11 -5.27 0.67 -9.75
C LYS A 11 -4.05 0.32 -8.85
N GLN A 12 -4.30 -0.45 -7.78
CA GLN A 12 -3.28 -0.95 -6.85
C GLN A 12 -2.40 -2.07 -7.46
N GLU A 13 -2.97 -2.98 -8.24
CA GLU A 13 -2.22 -4.05 -8.91
C GLU A 13 -1.32 -3.49 -10.02
N ALA A 14 -1.80 -2.50 -10.76
CA ALA A 14 -1.00 -1.81 -11.77
C ALA A 14 0.20 -1.07 -11.12
N MET A 15 -0.01 -0.46 -9.96
CA MET A 15 1.04 0.22 -9.20
C MET A 15 2.10 -0.75 -8.67
N MET A 16 1.68 -1.92 -8.19
CA MET A 16 2.61 -2.98 -7.76
C MET A 16 3.45 -3.54 -8.91
N GLN A 17 2.87 -3.67 -10.11
CA GLN A 17 3.64 -4.05 -11.29
C GLN A 17 4.69 -2.99 -11.64
N ALA A 18 4.38 -1.71 -11.47
CA ALA A 18 5.34 -0.63 -11.64
C ALA A 18 6.47 -0.72 -10.59
N LEU A 19 6.14 -0.93 -9.32
CA LEU A 19 7.13 -1.06 -8.26
C LEU A 19 8.08 -2.24 -8.48
N HIS A 20 7.54 -3.37 -8.93
CA HIS A 20 8.35 -4.53 -9.27
C HIS A 20 9.36 -4.21 -10.36
N ARG A 21 8.94 -3.44 -11.37
CA ARG A 21 9.75 -3.14 -12.54
C ARG A 21 10.84 -2.11 -12.25
N ASP A 22 10.56 -1.15 -11.37
CA ASP A 22 11.46 -0.03 -11.11
C ASP A 22 12.39 -0.25 -9.90
N GLY A 23 12.02 -1.10 -8.93
CA GLY A 23 12.86 -1.39 -7.77
C GLY A 23 13.11 -0.22 -6.81
N GLU A 24 12.60 0.98 -7.15
CA GLU A 24 12.81 2.20 -6.39
C GLU A 24 11.75 2.36 -5.27
N SER A 25 12.24 2.68 -4.07
CA SER A 25 11.49 2.75 -2.81
C SER A 25 10.55 3.97 -2.68
N SER A 26 10.51 4.88 -3.65
CA SER A 26 9.69 6.09 -3.60
C SER A 26 9.08 6.45 -4.96
N LEU A 27 8.03 5.72 -5.37
CA LEU A 27 7.22 6.11 -6.52
C LEU A 27 6.20 7.18 -6.10
N SER A 28 6.61 8.45 -6.18
CA SER A 28 5.65 9.55 -6.23
C SER A 28 5.19 9.73 -7.68
N LEU A 29 4.03 9.17 -8.02
CA LEU A 29 3.42 9.39 -9.33
C LEU A 29 2.95 10.86 -9.37
N VAL A 30 3.78 11.75 -9.91
CA VAL A 30 3.51 13.20 -10.03
C VAL A 30 2.28 13.42 -10.92
N GLY A 31 1.14 13.63 -10.26
CA GLY A 31 -0.17 14.00 -10.80
C GLY A 31 -1.10 14.34 -9.62
N PRO A 32 -2.25 15.03 -9.81
CA PRO A 32 -3.11 15.47 -8.71
C PRO A 32 -3.48 14.27 -7.83
N LYS A 33 -2.93 14.26 -6.60
CA LYS A 33 -2.60 13.08 -5.78
C LYS A 33 -3.71 12.03 -5.72
N PRO A 34 -3.50 10.82 -6.26
CA PRO A 34 -4.54 9.79 -6.15
C PRO A 34 -4.07 8.43 -5.60
N MET A 35 -2.91 8.31 -4.94
CA MET A 35 -2.51 7.11 -4.18
C MET A 35 -1.22 7.33 -3.39
N GLU A 36 -1.15 6.84 -2.14
CA GLU A 36 0.08 6.86 -1.34
C GLU A 36 0.65 5.45 -1.22
N LEU A 37 1.97 5.34 -1.33
CA LEU A 37 2.70 4.08 -1.34
C LEU A 37 3.96 4.25 -0.49
N SER A 38 4.19 3.28 0.39
CA SER A 38 5.40 3.20 1.19
C SER A 38 6.02 1.82 1.05
N THR A 39 7.33 1.72 1.29
CA THR A 39 8.09 0.46 1.25
C THR A 39 8.84 0.28 2.57
N ALA A 40 8.92 -0.97 3.03
CA ALA A 40 9.56 -1.27 4.30
C ALA A 40 11.09 -1.08 4.22
N PRO A 41 11.70 -0.18 5.01
CA PRO A 41 13.11 0.18 4.89
C PRO A 41 14.08 -0.95 5.26
N HIS A 42 13.68 -1.86 6.15
CA HIS A 42 14.57 -2.93 6.64
C HIS A 42 14.27 -4.31 6.06
N ALA A 43 13.05 -4.55 5.57
CA ALA A 43 12.64 -5.84 5.05
C ALA A 43 12.75 -5.97 3.52
N GLY A 44 12.88 -4.85 2.78
CA GLY A 44 13.12 -4.80 1.33
C GLY A 44 12.13 -5.58 0.44
N SER A 45 11.11 -6.19 1.05
CA SER A 45 10.24 -7.21 0.45
C SER A 45 8.77 -6.91 0.70
N HIS A 46 8.46 -5.88 1.49
CA HIS A 46 7.09 -5.51 1.81
C HIS A 46 6.81 -4.08 1.34
N ALA A 47 5.65 -3.90 0.71
CA ALA A 47 5.16 -2.61 0.27
C ALA A 47 3.71 -2.42 0.74
N SER A 48 3.33 -1.20 1.07
CA SER A 48 1.95 -0.87 1.44
C SER A 48 1.41 0.21 0.53
N SER A 49 0.19 0.01 0.04
CA SER A 49 -0.52 1.00 -0.79
C SER A 49 -1.82 1.41 -0.11
N GLY A 50 -2.10 2.71 -0.02
CA GLY A 50 -3.38 3.27 0.43
C GLY A 50 -4.16 3.87 -0.73
N SER A 51 -5.48 3.68 -0.74
CA SER A 51 -6.39 4.10 -1.80
C SER A 51 -7.49 5.03 -1.28
N ASP A 52 -8.00 5.86 -2.19
CA ASP A 52 -9.12 6.78 -1.93
C ASP A 52 -10.47 6.05 -1.74
N ASP A 53 -10.55 4.78 -2.11
CA ASP A 53 -11.68 3.89 -1.84
C ASP A 53 -11.69 3.34 -0.39
N GLY A 54 -10.73 3.77 0.43
CA GLY A 54 -10.56 3.33 1.81
C GLY A 54 -9.87 1.98 1.97
N THR A 55 -9.37 1.38 0.88
CA THR A 55 -8.55 0.18 0.97
C THR A 55 -7.09 0.51 1.19
N ALA A 56 -6.45 -0.25 2.07
CA ALA A 56 -5.01 -0.32 2.15
C ALA A 56 -4.57 -1.77 1.95
N LYS A 57 -3.50 -2.00 1.19
CA LYS A 57 -3.00 -3.35 0.94
C LYS A 57 -1.55 -3.46 1.32
N LEU A 58 -1.21 -4.57 1.96
CA LEU A 58 0.16 -5.01 2.19
C LEU A 58 0.53 -6.03 1.14
N TRP A 59 1.66 -5.80 0.51
CA TRP A 59 2.17 -6.58 -0.59
C TRP A 59 3.51 -7.21 -0.25
N ASP A 60 3.73 -8.43 -0.73
CA ASP A 60 5.03 -9.06 -0.75
C ASP A 60 5.62 -8.91 -2.16
N LEU A 61 6.75 -8.23 -2.28
CA LEU A 61 7.47 -8.07 -3.55
C LEU A 61 8.04 -9.41 -4.05
N ARG A 62 8.33 -10.34 -3.13
CA ARG A 62 8.85 -11.68 -3.47
C ARG A 62 7.73 -12.61 -3.92
N GLN A 63 6.59 -12.59 -3.23
CA GLN A 63 5.44 -13.43 -3.59
C GLN A 63 4.56 -12.81 -4.68
N ARG A 64 4.83 -11.56 -5.10
CA ARG A 64 4.06 -10.80 -6.10
C ARG A 64 2.56 -10.79 -5.81
N GLY A 65 2.20 -10.77 -4.53
CA GLY A 65 0.83 -10.94 -4.06
C GLY A 65 0.51 -10.00 -2.91
N ALA A 66 -0.78 -9.65 -2.79
CA ALA A 66 -1.28 -8.99 -1.60
C ALA A 66 -1.30 -10.02 -0.46
N ILE A 67 -0.49 -9.80 0.56
CA ILE A 67 -0.46 -10.64 1.76
C ILE A 67 -1.72 -10.36 2.57
N GLN A 68 -2.07 -9.08 2.69
CA GLN A 68 -3.22 -8.64 3.43
C GLN A 68 -3.88 -7.44 2.76
N THR A 69 -5.19 -7.37 2.89
CA THR A 69 -6.00 -6.23 2.46
C THR A 69 -6.76 -5.73 3.67
N PHE A 70 -6.58 -4.46 3.95
CA PHE A 70 -7.33 -3.69 4.90
C PHE A 70 -8.38 -2.85 4.15
N GLN A 71 -9.57 -2.77 4.72
CA GLN A 71 -10.68 -1.99 4.18
C GLN A 71 -11.20 -1.11 5.32
N ASP A 72 -11.06 0.19 5.15
CA ASP A 72 -11.70 1.19 5.97
C ASP A 72 -12.96 1.73 5.32
N LYS A 73 -13.75 2.43 6.12
CA LYS A 73 -14.95 3.15 5.68
C LYS A 73 -14.59 4.47 5.00
N TYR A 74 -13.42 5.03 5.33
CA TYR A 74 -12.97 6.33 4.86
C TYR A 74 -11.70 6.23 4.03
N GLN A 75 -11.49 7.26 3.20
CA GLN A 75 -10.37 7.34 2.28
C GLN A 75 -9.04 7.38 3.04
N ILE A 76 -8.07 6.57 2.60
CA ILE A 76 -6.72 6.60 3.15
C ILE A 76 -5.92 7.64 2.35
N THR A 77 -5.54 8.72 3.01
CA THR A 77 -4.81 9.85 2.40
C THR A 77 -3.32 9.81 2.66
N ALA A 78 -2.88 8.98 3.62
CA ALA A 78 -1.48 8.77 3.95
C ALA A 78 -1.26 7.34 4.43
N VAL A 79 -0.15 6.73 4.00
CA VAL A 79 0.31 5.45 4.53
C VAL A 79 1.80 5.54 4.82
N ASP A 80 2.21 5.09 5.99
CA ASP A 80 3.63 5.04 6.35
C ASP A 80 3.98 3.79 7.16
N PHE A 81 5.20 3.29 6.99
CA PHE A 81 5.70 2.16 7.76
C PHE A 81 6.41 2.64 9.02
N SER A 82 6.29 1.86 10.09
CA SER A 82 7.23 2.00 11.20
C SER A 82 8.64 1.59 10.74
N ASP A 83 9.66 2.22 11.32
CA ASP A 83 11.07 1.89 11.08
C ASP A 83 11.36 0.39 11.28
N ALA A 84 10.74 -0.21 12.30
CA ALA A 84 10.84 -1.64 12.59
C ALA A 84 10.03 -2.54 11.62
N SER A 85 9.29 -1.94 10.67
CA SER A 85 8.43 -2.63 9.69
C SER A 85 7.41 -3.59 10.33
N ASP A 86 7.01 -3.35 11.58
CA ASP A 86 6.01 -4.15 12.32
C ASP A 86 4.62 -3.52 12.29
N LYS A 87 4.53 -2.23 12.01
CA LYS A 87 3.28 -1.45 11.99
C LYS A 87 3.19 -0.57 10.76
N ILE A 88 1.95 -0.36 10.32
CA ILE A 88 1.62 0.60 9.27
C ILE A 88 0.67 1.64 9.87
N TYR A 89 1.02 2.90 9.68
CA TYR A 89 0.21 4.04 10.04
C TYR A 89 -0.61 4.47 8.83
N LEU A 90 -1.92 4.48 8.98
CA LEU A 90 -2.88 4.87 7.96
C LEU A 90 -3.59 6.13 8.45
N GLY A 91 -3.37 7.23 7.74
CA GLY A 91 -4.07 8.49 7.95
C GLY A 91 -5.24 8.58 6.99
N GLY A 92 -6.43 8.82 7.53
CA GLY A 92 -7.65 9.01 6.75
C GLY A 92 -8.32 10.36 7.00
N ILE A 93 -9.42 10.60 6.29
CA ILE A 93 -10.26 11.80 6.47
C ILE A 93 -11.20 11.71 7.70
N ASP A 94 -11.21 10.58 8.41
CA ASP A 94 -12.06 10.32 9.56
C ASP A 94 -11.53 10.87 10.88
N ASN A 95 -10.49 11.72 10.81
CA ASN A 95 -9.74 12.29 11.93
C ASN A 95 -9.13 11.26 12.89
N ASN A 96 -9.23 9.97 12.58
CA ASN A 96 -8.62 8.90 13.36
C ASN A 96 -7.35 8.42 12.66
N ILE A 97 -6.41 7.94 13.46
CA ILE A 97 -5.23 7.27 12.94
C ILE A 97 -5.44 5.77 13.09
N ASN A 98 -5.47 5.08 11.97
CA ASN A 98 -5.58 3.63 11.93
C ASN A 98 -4.16 3.04 11.97
N VAL A 99 -3.87 2.27 13.02
CA VAL A 99 -2.58 1.59 13.19
C VAL A 99 -2.79 0.11 12.93
N TRP A 100 -2.16 -0.37 11.87
CA TRP A 100 -2.20 -1.76 11.49
C TRP A 100 -0.95 -2.47 11.98
N ASP A 101 -1.11 -3.34 12.99
CA ASP A 101 -0.04 -4.19 13.49
C ASP A 101 0.11 -5.42 12.59
N LEU A 102 1.21 -5.50 11.85
CA LEU A 102 1.48 -6.58 10.88
C LEU A 102 1.79 -7.91 11.56
N ARG A 103 2.34 -7.88 12.77
CA ARG A 103 2.70 -9.10 13.51
C ARG A 103 1.47 -9.78 14.07
N ARG A 104 0.54 -8.99 14.59
CA ARG A 104 -0.70 -9.49 15.21
C ARG A 104 -1.86 -9.53 14.23
N ASN A 105 -1.72 -8.85 13.08
CA ASN A 105 -2.80 -8.55 12.15
C ASN A 105 -4.01 -7.91 12.85
N VAL A 106 -3.73 -6.92 13.71
CA VAL A 106 -4.74 -6.21 14.49
C VAL A 106 -4.76 -4.75 14.07
N LEU A 107 -5.97 -4.22 13.87
CA LEU A 107 -6.18 -2.80 13.66
C LEU A 107 -6.53 -2.13 14.98
N ASN A 108 -5.76 -1.11 15.34
CA ASN A 108 -6.09 -0.21 16.43
C ASN A 108 -6.47 1.15 15.83
N LYS A 109 -7.58 1.70 16.29
CA LYS A 109 -8.03 3.05 15.94
C LYS A 109 -7.81 3.94 17.15
N PHE A 110 -7.15 5.07 16.93
CA PHE A 110 -6.92 6.10 17.93
C PHE A 110 -7.64 7.38 17.55
#